data_AF-A0A6J4F5Q8-F1
#
_entry.id   AF-A0A6J4F5Q8-F1
#
_cell.length_a   1.000
_cell.length_b   1.000
_cell.length_c   1.000
_cell.angle_alpha   90.00
_cell.angle_beta   90.00
_cell.angle_gamma   90.00
#
_symmetry.space_group_name_H-M   'P 1'
#
loop_
_entity.id
_entity.type
_entity.pdbx_description
1 polymer ?
#
loop_
_entity_poly.entity_id
_entity_poly.type
_entity_poly.pdbx_seq_one_letter_code
_entity_poly.pdbx_strand_id
1 'polypeptide(L)'
;MIWRLSTVIGLPGGVTGMEQESIPARRHTQRTDRIGARADGLLSDCRRAFHAFGELDELAENLRILSLNAELAAGRAGDKGRAVRALTQYTRELVNRLAQIQGEMNVLRGRTFALSSTILRGLFQMSLFERACGLIGDGEHDAGASSAADRAFSEIMRMLVDTLDTMANSVNELARRAHGVEEVVSQSDSIATNIAIEAAAAGVHEKEFRTVSDTMRHYVDDLRQMIDEASDAVRRASEKGESLRRLGLDSLGELEDNFQRAIQ
;
A
#
# COMPACT_ATOMS: atom_id res chain seq x y z
N MET A 1 48.06 -20.84 -0.47
CA MET A 1 48.69 -20.70 -1.81
C MET A 1 48.78 -19.19 -2.11
N ILE A 2 49.50 -18.39 -1.32
CA ILE A 2 50.92 -17.98 -1.49
C ILE A 2 51.34 -17.88 -2.96
N TRP A 3 51.40 -16.65 -3.47
CA TRP A 3 52.54 -16.16 -4.25
C TRP A 3 52.84 -14.71 -3.83
N ARG A 4 53.99 -14.54 -3.16
CA ARG A 4 54.70 -13.27 -3.01
C ARG A 4 55.51 -13.04 -4.28
N LEU A 5 55.55 -11.81 -4.77
CA LEU A 5 56.70 -11.28 -5.51
C LEU A 5 56.94 -9.86 -5.00
N SER A 6 58.02 -9.74 -4.22
CA SER A 6 58.62 -8.48 -3.84
C SER A 6 59.55 -8.04 -4.97
N THR A 7 59.43 -6.80 -5.42
CA THR A 7 60.58 -6.08 -6.00
C THR A 7 60.56 -4.66 -5.46
N VAL A 8 61.55 -4.40 -4.61
CA VAL A 8 61.92 -3.09 -4.09
C VAL A 8 62.92 -2.48 -5.08
N ILE A 9 62.60 -1.31 -5.62
CA ILE A 9 63.59 -0.37 -6.16
C ILE A 9 63.29 0.98 -5.50
N GLY A 10 64.15 1.38 -4.58
CA GLY A 10 64.16 2.74 -4.07
C GLY A 10 65.11 3.60 -4.91
N LEU A 11 64.79 4.89 -5.05
CA LEU A 11 65.68 6.05 -4.89
C LEU A 11 64.82 7.35 -4.97
N PRO A 12 65.33 8.51 -4.51
CA PRO A 12 64.62 9.41 -3.61
C PRO A 12 64.22 10.74 -4.26
N GLY A 13 63.30 11.45 -3.65
CA GLY A 13 63.03 12.86 -4.02
C GLY A 13 61.66 13.29 -3.53
N GLY A 14 61.65 14.14 -2.51
CA GLY A 14 60.41 14.71 -1.99
C GLY A 14 59.70 15.57 -3.04
N VAL A 15 58.39 15.38 -3.15
CA VAL A 15 57.45 16.38 -3.63
C VAL A 15 56.22 16.27 -2.73
N THR A 16 56.19 17.20 -1.77
CA THR A 16 55.02 17.95 -1.26
C THR A 16 53.64 17.31 -1.38
N GLY A 17 52.99 17.22 -0.20
CA GLY A 17 51.58 17.00 0.06
C GLY A 17 50.66 17.03 -1.15
N MET A 18 50.21 15.84 -1.56
CA MET A 18 48.88 15.72 -2.12
C MET A 18 47.93 15.84 -0.94
N GLU A 19 47.41 17.05 -0.72
CA GLU A 19 46.08 17.18 -0.14
C GLU A 19 45.19 16.18 -0.87
N GLN A 20 44.69 15.19 -0.13
CA GLN A 20 43.44 14.56 -0.51
C GLN A 20 42.42 15.69 -0.53
N GLU A 21 42.27 16.35 -1.68
CA GLU A 21 41.05 17.03 -2.02
C GLU A 21 39.98 15.95 -1.92
N SER A 22 39.34 15.95 -0.75
CA SER A 22 38.07 15.30 -0.54
C SER A 22 37.18 15.80 -1.66
N ILE A 23 36.95 14.97 -2.67
CA ILE A 23 35.93 15.19 -3.68
C ILE A 23 34.69 15.56 -2.88
N PRO A 24 34.20 16.81 -2.94
CA PRO A 24 33.07 17.22 -2.13
C PRO A 24 31.95 16.25 -2.47
N ALA A 25 31.45 15.55 -1.45
CA ALA A 25 30.32 14.64 -1.58
C ALA A 25 29.21 15.43 -2.28
N ARG A 26 29.08 15.16 -3.58
CA ARG A 26 28.25 15.92 -4.52
C ARG A 26 26.86 16.02 -3.92
N ARG A 27 26.24 17.21 -4.05
CA ARG A 27 24.88 17.51 -3.62
C ARG A 27 23.88 16.57 -4.32
N HIS A 28 23.83 15.31 -3.87
CA HIS A 28 22.62 14.52 -3.88
C HIS A 28 21.60 15.38 -3.14
N THR A 29 20.70 15.96 -3.90
CA THR A 29 19.76 16.96 -3.42
C THR A 29 18.83 16.25 -2.44
N GLN A 30 18.89 16.71 -1.19
CA GLN A 30 18.06 16.27 -0.05
C GLN A 30 16.56 16.15 -0.41
N ARG A 31 16.10 16.83 -1.47
CA ARG A 31 14.72 16.83 -1.98
C ARG A 31 14.30 15.47 -2.57
N THR A 32 14.98 14.96 -3.58
CA THR A 32 14.59 13.68 -4.23
C THR A 32 14.69 12.51 -3.26
N ASP A 33 15.70 12.49 -2.40
CA ASP A 33 15.83 11.48 -1.35
C ASP A 33 14.68 11.54 -0.33
N ARG A 34 14.24 12.75 0.05
CA ARG A 34 13.08 12.93 0.94
C ARG A 34 11.77 12.52 0.30
N ILE A 35 11.56 12.85 -0.98
CA ILE A 35 10.37 12.43 -1.74
C ILE A 35 10.40 10.91 -1.89
N GLY A 36 11.56 10.33 -2.25
CA GLY A 36 11.77 8.90 -2.41
C GLY A 36 11.47 8.10 -1.14
N ALA A 37 12.07 8.48 -0.01
CA ALA A 37 11.84 7.79 1.27
C ALA A 37 10.36 7.82 1.69
N ARG A 38 9.65 8.93 1.45
CA ARG A 38 8.21 9.05 1.73
C ARG A 38 7.38 8.22 0.76
N ALA A 39 7.75 8.20 -0.52
CA ALA A 39 7.11 7.37 -1.52
C ALA A 39 7.24 5.89 -1.14
N ASP A 40 8.44 5.40 -0.87
CA ASP A 40 8.67 4.02 -0.43
C ASP A 40 7.82 3.66 0.80
N GLY A 41 7.75 4.57 1.77
CA GLY A 41 6.90 4.43 2.95
C GLY A 41 5.41 4.30 2.61
N LEU A 42 4.90 5.07 1.65
CA LEU A 42 3.53 5.01 1.15
C LEU A 42 3.28 3.68 0.42
N LEU A 43 4.16 3.32 -0.52
CA LEU A 43 4.00 2.10 -1.33
C LEU A 43 4.01 0.84 -0.44
N SER A 44 4.88 0.83 0.59
CA SER A 44 4.92 -0.25 1.56
C SER A 44 3.63 -0.38 2.37
N ASP A 45 3.03 0.73 2.81
CA ASP A 45 1.76 0.70 3.55
C ASP A 45 0.59 0.29 2.64
N CYS A 46 0.54 0.76 1.39
CA CYS A 46 -0.45 0.27 0.42
C CYS A 46 -0.34 -1.25 0.23
N ARG A 47 0.88 -1.77 0.06
CA ARG A 47 1.10 -3.22 -0.08
C ARG A 47 0.66 -3.98 1.16
N ARG A 48 0.93 -3.46 2.36
CA ARG A 48 0.50 -4.08 3.62
C ARG A 48 -1.03 -4.13 3.71
N ALA A 49 -1.71 -3.04 3.35
CA ALA A 49 -3.17 -3.00 3.36
C ALA A 49 -3.79 -4.05 2.41
N PHE A 50 -3.24 -4.22 1.21
CA PHE A 50 -3.72 -5.28 0.30
C PHE A 50 -3.38 -6.69 0.78
N HIS A 51 -2.25 -6.86 1.46
CA HIS A 51 -1.85 -8.15 2.00
C HIS A 51 -2.77 -8.60 3.14
N ALA A 52 -3.25 -7.67 3.97
CA ALA A 52 -4.20 -7.97 5.05
C ALA A 52 -5.51 -8.61 4.54
N PHE A 53 -5.93 -8.30 3.31
CA PHE A 53 -7.08 -8.92 2.66
C PHE A 53 -6.71 -10.12 1.76
N GLY A 54 -5.50 -10.66 1.90
CA GLY A 54 -4.97 -11.72 1.04
C GLY A 54 -5.74 -13.04 1.13
N GLU A 55 -6.37 -13.32 2.27
CA GLU A 55 -7.12 -14.56 2.56
C GLU A 55 -8.64 -14.35 2.54
N LEU A 56 -9.10 -13.19 2.04
CA LEU A 56 -10.51 -12.83 2.05
C LEU A 56 -11.38 -13.73 1.15
N ASP A 57 -10.84 -14.24 0.04
CA ASP A 57 -11.52 -15.25 -0.79
C ASP A 57 -11.72 -16.55 -0.05
N GLU A 58 -10.65 -17.07 0.55
CA GLU A 58 -10.70 -18.33 1.29
C GLU A 58 -11.72 -18.24 2.42
N LEU A 59 -11.74 -17.13 3.15
CA LEU A 59 -12.70 -16.92 4.22
C LEU A 59 -14.14 -16.78 3.70
N ALA A 60 -14.36 -16.07 2.59
CA ALA A 60 -15.68 -15.97 1.97
C ALA A 60 -16.19 -17.34 1.51
N GLU A 61 -15.31 -18.18 0.96
CA GLU A 61 -15.63 -19.56 0.58
C GLU A 61 -15.93 -20.44 1.80
N ASN A 62 -15.15 -20.32 2.88
CA ASN A 62 -15.38 -21.03 4.14
C ASN A 62 -16.73 -20.65 4.77
N LEU A 63 -17.10 -19.36 4.73
CA LEU A 63 -18.43 -18.88 5.12
C LEU A 63 -19.53 -19.43 4.23
N ARG A 64 -19.29 -19.55 2.91
CA ARG A 64 -20.23 -20.17 1.96
C ARG A 64 -20.52 -21.62 2.31
N ILE A 65 -19.47 -22.39 2.59
CA ILE A 65 -19.56 -23.81 2.98
C ILE A 65 -20.28 -23.94 4.32
N LEU A 66 -19.93 -23.11 5.31
CA LEU A 66 -20.60 -23.09 6.61
C LEU A 66 -22.10 -22.81 6.45
N SER A 67 -22.46 -21.81 5.64
CA SER A 67 -23.85 -21.47 5.35
C SER A 67 -24.62 -22.64 4.73
N LEU A 68 -24.00 -23.41 3.83
CA LEU A 68 -24.62 -24.59 3.23
C LEU A 68 -24.82 -25.71 4.25
N ASN A 69 -23.80 -25.99 5.06
CA ASN A 69 -23.87 -27.02 6.10
C ASN A 69 -24.93 -26.69 7.16
N ALA A 70 -24.99 -25.42 7.56
CA ALA A 70 -26.00 -24.91 8.48
C ALA A 70 -27.42 -25.02 7.89
N GLU A 71 -27.59 -24.75 6.60
CA GLU A 71 -28.90 -24.90 5.93
C GLU A 71 -29.36 -26.37 5.93
N LEU A 72 -28.44 -27.32 5.68
CA LEU A 72 -28.75 -28.75 5.73
C LEU A 72 -29.11 -29.22 7.13
N ALA A 73 -28.38 -28.76 8.16
CA ALA A 73 -28.71 -29.01 9.56
C ALA A 73 -30.09 -28.44 9.92
N ALA A 74 -30.37 -27.21 9.51
CA ALA A 74 -31.68 -26.59 9.64
C ALA A 74 -32.78 -27.35 8.88
N GLY A 75 -32.43 -27.97 7.75
CA GLY A 75 -33.26 -28.93 7.02
C GLY A 75 -33.69 -30.10 7.91
N ARG A 76 -32.71 -30.79 8.49
CA ARG A 76 -32.91 -31.96 9.37
C ARG A 76 -33.71 -31.64 10.64
N ALA A 77 -33.55 -30.42 11.17
CA ALA A 77 -34.24 -29.97 12.37
C ALA A 77 -35.72 -29.60 12.16
N GLY A 78 -36.23 -29.65 10.93
CA GLY A 78 -37.63 -29.34 10.62
C GLY A 78 -38.03 -27.93 11.07
N ASP A 79 -39.09 -27.83 11.86
CA ASP A 79 -39.60 -26.54 12.36
C ASP A 79 -38.61 -25.80 13.26
N LYS A 80 -37.77 -26.54 14.00
CA LYS A 80 -36.73 -25.97 14.87
C LYS A 80 -35.60 -25.31 14.09
N GLY A 81 -35.43 -25.67 12.81
CA GLY A 81 -34.42 -25.08 11.94
C GLY A 81 -34.91 -23.89 11.11
N ARG A 82 -36.19 -23.50 11.19
CA ARG A 82 -36.75 -22.46 10.28
C ARG A 82 -36.02 -21.13 10.38
N ALA A 83 -35.75 -20.64 11.59
CA ALA A 83 -35.05 -19.38 11.81
C ALA A 83 -33.59 -19.46 11.34
N VAL A 84 -32.88 -20.54 11.69
CA VAL A 84 -31.50 -20.80 11.23
C VAL A 84 -31.45 -20.84 9.69
N ARG A 85 -32.45 -21.43 9.02
CA ARG A 85 -32.53 -21.45 7.56
C ARG A 85 -32.62 -20.04 6.97
N ALA A 86 -33.43 -19.15 7.57
CA ALA A 86 -33.48 -17.75 7.14
C ALA A 86 -32.13 -17.03 7.36
N LEU A 87 -31.49 -17.24 8.51
CA LEU A 87 -30.17 -16.70 8.84
C LEU A 87 -29.08 -17.15 7.85
N THR A 88 -29.14 -18.39 7.35
CA THR A 88 -28.21 -18.87 6.31
C THR A 88 -28.42 -18.17 4.97
N GLN A 89 -29.64 -17.75 4.62
CA GLN A 89 -29.84 -16.95 3.40
C GLN A 89 -29.20 -15.57 3.53
N TYR A 90 -29.29 -14.93 4.69
CA TYR A 90 -28.57 -13.69 4.95
C TYR A 90 -27.05 -13.90 4.91
N THR A 91 -26.56 -15.03 5.41
CA THR A 91 -25.13 -15.38 5.34
C THR A 91 -24.65 -15.47 3.89
N ARG A 92 -25.43 -16.06 2.98
CA ARG A 92 -25.11 -16.10 1.55
C ARG A 92 -25.03 -14.71 0.91
N GLU A 93 -25.94 -13.82 1.27
CA GLU A 93 -25.90 -12.44 0.80
C GLU A 93 -24.62 -11.74 1.26
N LEU A 94 -24.19 -11.96 2.51
CA LEU A 94 -22.92 -11.44 3.02
C LEU A 94 -21.71 -12.00 2.27
N VAL A 95 -21.70 -13.31 1.98
CA VAL A 95 -20.64 -13.95 1.17
C VAL A 95 -20.56 -13.32 -0.22
N ASN A 96 -21.71 -13.09 -0.88
CA ASN A 96 -21.73 -12.44 -2.19
C ASN A 96 -21.16 -11.01 -2.13
N ARG A 97 -21.47 -10.26 -1.06
CA ARG A 97 -20.90 -8.93 -0.84
C ARG A 97 -19.40 -8.97 -0.60
N LEU A 98 -18.89 -9.93 0.18
CA LEU A 98 -17.45 -10.12 0.36
C LEU A 98 -16.75 -10.42 -0.96
N ALA A 99 -17.30 -11.33 -1.77
CA ALA A 99 -16.76 -11.66 -3.08
C ALA A 99 -16.72 -10.44 -4.02
N GLN A 100 -17.76 -9.60 -4.00
CA GLN A 100 -17.76 -8.34 -4.75
C GLN A 100 -16.66 -7.39 -4.26
N ILE A 101 -16.59 -7.15 -2.95
CA ILE A 101 -15.57 -6.27 -2.34
C ILE A 101 -14.16 -6.75 -2.70
N GLN A 102 -13.93 -8.06 -2.63
CA GLN A 102 -12.65 -8.67 -2.97
C GLN A 102 -12.30 -8.44 -4.46
N GLY A 103 -13.27 -8.60 -5.37
CA GLY A 103 -13.09 -8.28 -6.78
C GLY A 103 -12.67 -6.83 -7.02
N GLU A 104 -13.35 -5.89 -6.35
CA GLU A 104 -13.02 -4.46 -6.41
C GLU A 104 -11.64 -4.16 -5.82
N MET A 105 -11.27 -4.78 -4.69
CA MET A 105 -9.94 -4.66 -4.08
C MET A 105 -8.84 -5.19 -5.01
N ASN A 106 -9.10 -6.27 -5.76
CA ASN A 106 -8.14 -6.82 -6.72
C ASN A 106 -7.86 -5.86 -7.89
N VAL A 107 -8.90 -5.22 -8.42
CA VAL A 107 -8.75 -4.17 -9.45
C VAL A 107 -7.96 -2.98 -8.89
N LEU A 108 -8.29 -2.55 -7.68
CA LEU A 108 -7.63 -1.44 -7.01
C LEU A 108 -6.14 -1.73 -6.71
N ARG A 109 -5.82 -2.97 -6.33
CA ARG A 109 -4.45 -3.46 -6.14
C ARG A 109 -3.65 -3.34 -7.43
N GLY A 110 -4.21 -3.77 -8.57
CA GLY A 110 -3.58 -3.64 -9.88
C GLY A 110 -3.30 -2.18 -10.26
N ARG A 111 -4.28 -1.29 -10.09
CA ARG A 111 -4.13 0.16 -10.31
C ARG A 111 -3.04 0.76 -9.42
N THR A 112 -3.05 0.42 -8.12
CA THR A 112 -2.05 0.89 -7.16
C THR A 112 -0.65 0.46 -7.56
N PHE A 113 -0.44 -0.80 -7.96
CA PHE A 113 0.88 -1.27 -8.39
C PHE A 113 1.40 -0.61 -9.67
N ALA A 114 0.50 -0.30 -10.61
CA ALA A 114 0.86 0.48 -11.79
C ALA A 114 1.32 1.90 -11.40
N LEU A 115 0.55 2.58 -10.53
CA LEU A 115 0.91 3.91 -10.01
C LEU A 115 2.24 3.87 -9.25
N SER A 116 2.45 2.86 -8.39
CA SER A 116 3.72 2.65 -7.68
C SER A 116 4.90 2.58 -8.64
N SER A 117 4.75 1.84 -9.73
CA SER A 117 5.81 1.68 -10.74
C SER A 117 6.11 3.00 -11.46
N THR A 118 5.08 3.78 -11.78
CA THR A 118 5.24 5.13 -12.35
C THR A 118 5.95 6.08 -11.40
N ILE A 119 5.58 6.07 -10.11
CA ILE A 119 6.23 6.90 -9.07
C ILE A 119 7.71 6.54 -8.96
N LEU A 120 8.04 5.25 -8.80
CA LEU A 120 9.43 4.80 -8.68
C LEU A 120 10.26 5.16 -9.91
N ARG A 121 9.69 5.00 -11.11
CA ARG A 121 10.34 5.40 -12.36
C ARG A 121 10.59 6.91 -12.41
N GLY A 122 9.61 7.73 -12.03
CA GLY A 122 9.76 9.19 -11.99
C GLY A 122 10.85 9.63 -11.02
N LEU A 123 10.89 9.04 -9.83
CA LEU A 123 11.93 9.31 -8.83
C LEU A 123 13.32 8.90 -9.32
N PHE A 124 13.43 7.74 -9.96
CA PHE A 124 14.69 7.30 -10.57
C PHE A 124 15.15 8.28 -11.66
N GLN A 125 14.24 8.72 -12.54
CA GLN A 125 14.55 9.71 -13.57
C GLN A 125 15.03 11.02 -12.95
N MET A 126 14.35 11.54 -11.92
CA MET A 126 14.81 12.74 -11.20
C MET A 126 16.22 12.58 -10.64
N SER A 127 16.51 11.46 -9.97
CA SER A 127 17.83 11.20 -9.40
C SER A 127 18.94 11.18 -10.47
N LEU A 128 18.63 10.67 -11.67
CA LEU A 128 19.56 10.66 -12.80
C LEU A 128 19.76 12.07 -13.36
N PHE A 129 18.68 12.86 -13.48
CA PHE A 129 18.77 14.26 -13.93
C PHE A 129 19.60 15.11 -12.98
N GLU A 130 19.36 15.01 -11.67
CA GLU A 130 20.12 15.74 -10.66
C GLU A 130 21.60 15.34 -10.70
N ARG A 131 21.89 14.04 -10.85
CA ARG A 131 23.26 13.57 -11.00
C ARG A 131 23.92 14.07 -12.29
N ALA A 132 23.20 14.10 -13.41
CA ALA A 132 23.70 14.65 -14.67
C ALA A 132 24.01 16.15 -14.54
N CYS A 133 23.12 16.93 -13.91
CA CYS A 133 23.34 18.36 -13.64
C CYS A 133 24.55 18.57 -12.73
N GLY A 134 24.70 17.75 -11.68
CA GLY A 134 25.85 17.79 -10.77
C GLY A 134 27.18 17.42 -11.43
N LEU A 135 27.17 16.65 -12.53
CA LEU A 135 28.36 16.37 -13.34
C LEU A 135 28.68 17.49 -14.34
N ILE A 136 27.65 18.20 -14.82
CA ILE A 136 27.78 19.33 -15.74
C ILE A 136 28.24 20.60 -15.00
N GLY A 137 27.94 20.72 -13.70
CA GLY A 137 28.27 21.88 -12.85
C GLY A 137 29.77 22.11 -12.56
N ASP A 138 30.68 21.29 -13.11
CA ASP A 138 32.14 21.43 -12.94
C ASP A 138 32.82 22.25 -14.08
N GLY A 139 32.07 22.87 -15.01
CA GLY A 139 32.62 23.68 -16.11
C GLY A 139 31.74 24.84 -16.58
N GLU A 140 32.36 25.93 -17.07
CA GLU A 140 31.74 27.19 -17.51
C GLU A 140 30.41 27.02 -18.27
N HIS A 141 29.41 27.78 -17.84
CA HIS A 141 28.00 27.62 -18.18
C HIS A 141 27.66 27.69 -19.68
N ASP A 142 26.86 26.73 -20.14
CA ASP A 142 25.78 27.01 -21.10
C ASP A 142 24.48 27.19 -20.30
N ALA A 143 24.02 28.45 -20.15
CA ALA A 143 22.77 28.77 -19.46
C ALA A 143 21.56 28.02 -20.07
N GLY A 144 21.65 27.62 -21.35
CA GLY A 144 20.65 26.80 -22.03
C GLY A 144 20.53 25.39 -21.45
N ALA A 145 21.65 24.76 -21.06
CA ALA A 145 21.66 23.40 -20.52
C ALA A 145 21.03 23.32 -19.12
N SER A 146 21.30 24.31 -18.25
CA SER A 146 20.68 24.39 -16.92
C SER A 146 19.18 24.65 -17.02
N SER A 147 18.75 25.58 -17.88
CA SER A 147 17.33 25.86 -18.09
C SER A 147 16.55 24.68 -18.69
N ALA A 148 17.18 23.88 -19.55
CA ALA A 148 16.59 22.66 -20.07
C ALA A 148 16.42 21.60 -18.98
N ALA A 149 17.40 21.47 -18.08
CA ALA A 149 17.33 20.55 -16.96
C ALA A 149 16.24 20.93 -15.94
N ASP A 150 16.11 22.21 -15.58
CA ASP A 150 15.07 22.69 -14.66
C ASP A 150 13.66 22.47 -15.23
N ARG A 151 13.49 22.64 -16.55
CA ARG A 151 12.24 22.32 -17.24
C ARG A 151 11.91 20.83 -17.19
N ALA A 152 12.87 19.97 -17.51
CA ALA A 152 12.69 18.52 -17.45
C ALA A 152 12.36 18.05 -16.02
N PHE A 153 13.03 18.61 -15.01
CA PHE A 153 12.75 18.32 -13.61
C PHE A 153 11.33 18.74 -13.21
N SER A 154 10.91 19.94 -13.62
CA SER A 154 9.56 20.44 -13.37
C SER A 154 8.49 19.57 -14.01
N GLU A 155 8.71 19.09 -15.24
CA GLU A 155 7.78 18.17 -15.93
C GLU A 155 7.63 16.83 -15.19
N ILE A 156 8.74 16.24 -14.74
CA ILE A 156 8.71 14.99 -13.98
C ILE A 156 8.03 15.19 -12.63
N MET A 157 8.30 16.31 -11.95
CA MET A 157 7.65 16.65 -10.69
C MET A 157 6.14 16.82 -10.84
N ARG A 158 5.66 17.47 -11.91
CA ARG A 158 4.21 17.56 -12.19
C ARG A 158 3.60 16.19 -12.38
N MET A 159 4.22 15.34 -13.21
CA MET A 159 3.79 13.96 -13.42
C MET A 159 3.74 13.15 -12.11
N LEU A 160 4.74 13.32 -11.23
CA LEU A 160 4.76 12.66 -9.93
C LEU A 160 3.62 13.14 -9.03
N VAL A 161 3.38 14.45 -8.95
CA VAL A 161 2.28 15.03 -8.16
C VAL A 161 0.93 14.49 -8.66
N ASP A 162 0.69 14.45 -9.96
CA ASP A 162 -0.55 13.92 -10.54
C ASP A 162 -0.72 12.42 -10.25
N THR A 163 0.37 11.65 -10.36
CA THR A 163 0.37 10.21 -10.05
C THR A 163 0.11 9.96 -8.57
N LEU A 164 0.67 10.80 -7.69
CA LEU A 164 0.46 10.75 -6.25
C LEU A 164 -0.97 11.12 -5.85
N ASP A 165 -1.59 12.09 -6.52
CA ASP A 165 -2.99 12.42 -6.28
C ASP A 165 -3.90 11.23 -6.68
N THR A 166 -3.60 10.59 -7.81
CA THR A 166 -4.29 9.37 -8.24
C THR A 166 -4.08 8.21 -7.25
N MET A 167 -2.88 8.09 -6.67
CA MET A 167 -2.59 7.12 -5.62
C MET A 167 -3.38 7.41 -4.34
N ALA A 168 -3.44 8.67 -3.90
CA ALA A 168 -4.22 9.07 -2.72
C ALA A 168 -5.71 8.75 -2.90
N ASN A 169 -6.26 9.01 -4.10
CA ASN A 169 -7.63 8.62 -4.44
C ASN A 169 -7.82 7.10 -4.38
N SER A 170 -6.84 6.32 -4.82
CA SER A 170 -6.86 4.85 -4.73
C SER A 170 -6.81 4.36 -3.28
N VAL A 171 -6.02 5.00 -2.41
CA VAL A 171 -5.99 4.70 -0.96
C VAL A 171 -7.34 5.01 -0.31
N ASN A 172 -8.00 6.10 -0.70
CA ASN A 172 -9.35 6.43 -0.23
C ASN A 172 -10.41 5.43 -0.72
N GLU A 173 -10.28 4.92 -1.95
CA GLU A 173 -11.10 3.80 -2.43
C GLU A 173 -10.89 2.56 -1.55
N LEU A 174 -9.64 2.23 -1.19
CA LEU A 174 -9.31 1.08 -0.35
C LEU A 174 -9.92 1.21 1.05
N ALA A 175 -9.86 2.42 1.64
CA ALA A 175 -10.50 2.72 2.92
C ALA A 175 -12.01 2.41 2.89
N ARG A 176 -12.71 2.83 1.82
CA ARG A 176 -14.13 2.54 1.65
C ARG A 176 -14.41 1.04 1.53
N ARG A 177 -13.53 0.29 0.86
CA ARG A 177 -13.68 -1.17 0.76
C ARG A 177 -13.45 -1.86 2.09
N ALA A 178 -12.48 -1.41 2.89
CA ALA A 178 -12.25 -1.91 4.24
C ALA A 178 -13.49 -1.71 5.13
N HIS A 179 -14.14 -0.53 5.09
CA HIS A 179 -15.41 -0.32 5.79
C HIS A 179 -16.54 -1.22 5.28
N GLY A 180 -16.58 -1.52 3.98
CA GLY A 180 -17.54 -2.51 3.46
C GLY A 180 -17.37 -3.90 4.09
N VAL A 181 -16.12 -4.32 4.36
CA VAL A 181 -15.85 -5.57 5.08
C VAL A 181 -16.29 -5.46 6.54
N GLU A 182 -16.05 -4.31 7.18
CA GLU A 182 -16.48 -4.03 8.57
C GLU A 182 -18.00 -4.11 8.75
N GLU A 183 -18.78 -3.63 7.78
CA GLU A 183 -20.24 -3.80 7.78
C GLU A 183 -20.64 -5.27 7.71
N VAL A 184 -19.94 -6.07 6.89
CA VAL A 184 -20.17 -7.53 6.80
C VAL A 184 -19.83 -8.22 8.11
N VAL A 185 -18.76 -7.82 8.79
CA VAL A 185 -18.39 -8.33 10.11
C VAL A 185 -19.50 -8.09 11.12
N SER A 186 -20.00 -6.85 11.21
CA SER A 186 -21.06 -6.50 12.16
C SER A 186 -22.33 -7.31 11.90
N GLN A 187 -22.71 -7.49 10.64
CA GLN A 187 -23.88 -8.30 10.27
C GLN A 187 -23.66 -9.79 10.55
N SER A 188 -22.45 -10.30 10.28
CA SER A 188 -22.09 -11.69 10.54
C SER A 188 -22.11 -12.02 12.04
N ASP A 189 -21.63 -11.12 12.89
CA ASP A 189 -21.65 -11.28 14.35
C ASP A 189 -23.08 -11.33 14.91
N SER A 190 -23.97 -10.49 14.37
CA SER A 190 -25.40 -10.52 14.67
C SER A 190 -26.04 -11.85 14.27
N ILE A 191 -25.73 -12.36 13.07
CA ILE A 191 -26.22 -13.67 12.62
C ILE A 191 -25.71 -14.79 13.54
N ALA A 192 -24.42 -14.81 13.87
CA ALA A 192 -23.84 -15.82 14.74
C ALA A 192 -24.52 -15.82 16.12
N THR A 193 -24.79 -14.65 16.67
CA THR A 193 -25.52 -14.47 17.94
C THR A 193 -26.96 -15.00 17.84
N ASN A 194 -27.67 -14.69 16.75
CA ASN A 194 -29.03 -15.19 16.54
C ASN A 194 -29.05 -16.72 16.38
N ILE A 195 -28.09 -17.30 15.66
CA ILE A 195 -27.95 -18.77 15.56
C ILE A 195 -27.71 -19.39 16.95
N ALA A 196 -26.89 -18.77 17.80
CA ALA A 196 -26.64 -19.26 19.15
C ALA A 196 -27.90 -19.25 20.04
N ILE A 197 -28.75 -18.22 19.89
CA ILE A 197 -30.05 -18.13 20.58
C ILE A 197 -30.99 -19.25 20.08
N GLU A 198 -31.11 -19.42 18.77
CA GLU A 198 -31.93 -20.48 18.18
C GLU A 198 -31.42 -21.88 18.56
N ALA A 199 -30.11 -22.06 18.67
CA ALA A 199 -29.50 -23.30 19.14
C ALA A 199 -30.04 -23.69 20.52
N ALA A 200 -30.11 -22.75 21.47
CA ALA A 200 -30.64 -23.02 22.82
C ALA A 200 -32.12 -23.46 22.82
N ALA A 201 -32.89 -23.10 21.78
CA ALA A 201 -34.30 -23.47 21.62
C ALA A 201 -34.52 -24.74 20.77
N ALA A 202 -33.46 -25.28 20.17
CA ALA A 202 -33.53 -26.36 19.17
C ALA A 202 -33.50 -27.78 19.76
N GLY A 203 -33.43 -27.92 21.08
CA GLY A 203 -33.48 -29.21 21.77
C GLY A 203 -32.37 -30.15 21.32
N VAL A 204 -32.72 -31.29 20.71
CA VAL A 204 -31.74 -32.29 20.25
C VAL A 204 -30.77 -31.76 19.18
N HIS A 205 -31.11 -30.67 18.49
CA HIS A 205 -30.26 -30.04 17.48
C HIS A 205 -29.39 -28.90 18.03
N GLU A 206 -29.49 -28.59 19.32
CA GLU A 206 -28.75 -27.50 19.98
C GLU A 206 -27.24 -27.58 19.70
N LYS A 207 -26.66 -28.77 19.86
CA LYS A 207 -25.21 -28.96 19.65
C LYS A 207 -24.78 -28.60 18.24
N GLU A 208 -25.58 -28.96 17.24
CA GLU A 208 -25.24 -28.74 15.83
C GLU A 208 -25.31 -27.25 15.47
N PHE A 209 -26.37 -26.55 15.90
CA PHE A 209 -26.48 -25.11 15.67
C PHE A 209 -25.47 -24.29 16.49
N ARG A 210 -25.10 -24.75 17.69
CA ARG A 210 -24.05 -24.10 18.49
C ARG A 210 -22.69 -24.19 17.79
N THR A 211 -22.35 -25.35 17.22
CA THR A 211 -21.15 -25.47 16.40
C THR A 211 -21.17 -24.46 15.24
N VAL A 212 -22.31 -24.30 14.54
CA VAL A 212 -22.43 -23.32 13.46
C VAL A 212 -22.16 -21.89 13.96
N SER A 213 -22.77 -21.47 15.07
CA SER A 213 -22.54 -20.12 15.62
C SER A 213 -21.10 -19.92 16.07
N ASP A 214 -20.48 -20.93 16.67
CA ASP A 214 -19.11 -20.84 17.18
C ASP A 214 -18.09 -20.77 16.01
N THR A 215 -18.31 -21.54 14.95
CA THR A 215 -17.52 -21.44 13.72
C THR A 215 -17.71 -20.10 13.03
N MET A 216 -18.94 -19.58 12.98
CA MET A 216 -19.20 -18.26 12.40
C MET A 216 -18.50 -17.14 13.19
N ARG A 217 -18.43 -17.26 14.52
CA ARG A 217 -17.67 -16.32 15.36
C ARG A 217 -16.18 -16.34 15.08
N HIS A 218 -15.59 -17.52 14.87
CA HIS A 218 -14.18 -17.60 14.44
C HIS A 218 -13.96 -16.82 13.14
N TYR A 219 -14.80 -17.02 12.13
CA TYR A 219 -14.66 -16.27 10.88
C TYR A 219 -14.89 -14.76 11.04
N VAL A 220 -15.77 -14.35 11.94
CA VAL A 220 -15.97 -12.94 12.31
C VAL A 220 -14.69 -12.37 12.94
N ASP A 221 -14.02 -13.12 13.80
CA ASP A 221 -12.77 -12.69 14.43
C ASP A 221 -11.63 -12.61 13.41
N ASP A 222 -11.54 -13.57 12.48
CA ASP A 222 -10.59 -13.52 11.36
C ASP A 222 -10.81 -12.27 10.50
N LEU A 223 -12.06 -11.96 10.14
CA LEU A 223 -12.39 -10.73 9.40
C LEU A 223 -12.02 -9.46 10.18
N ARG A 224 -12.26 -9.42 11.50
CA ARG A 224 -11.88 -8.28 12.36
C ARG A 224 -10.38 -8.05 12.33
N GLN A 225 -9.59 -9.11 12.46
CA GLN A 225 -8.13 -9.01 12.38
C GLN A 225 -7.68 -8.44 11.03
N MET A 226 -8.25 -8.92 9.92
CA MET A 226 -7.94 -8.38 8.58
C MET A 226 -8.26 -6.88 8.47
N ILE A 227 -9.41 -6.44 9.01
CA ILE A 227 -9.82 -5.04 9.01
C ILE A 227 -8.87 -4.19 9.84
N ASP A 228 -8.49 -4.65 11.04
CA ASP A 228 -7.60 -3.89 11.93
C ASP A 228 -6.24 -3.67 11.27
N GLU A 229 -5.64 -4.74 10.74
CA GLU A 229 -4.35 -4.68 10.02
C GLU A 229 -4.42 -3.79 8.78
N ALA A 230 -5.52 -3.89 8.02
CA ALA A 230 -5.73 -3.09 6.82
C ALA A 230 -5.98 -1.62 7.14
N SER A 231 -6.86 -1.30 8.09
CA SER A 231 -7.26 0.06 8.45
C SER A 231 -6.08 0.88 8.94
N ASP A 232 -5.22 0.26 9.76
CA ASP A 232 -3.99 0.89 10.22
C ASP A 232 -3.01 1.19 9.07
N ALA A 233 -2.88 0.25 8.13
CA ALA A 233 -2.04 0.45 6.95
C ALA A 233 -2.61 1.52 6.00
N VAL A 234 -3.92 1.52 5.75
CA VAL A 234 -4.63 2.52 4.94
C VAL A 234 -4.49 3.91 5.54
N ARG A 235 -4.67 4.05 6.85
CA ARG A 235 -4.51 5.34 7.54
C ARG A 235 -3.11 5.90 7.35
N ARG A 236 -2.07 5.10 7.59
CA ARG A 236 -0.67 5.52 7.38
C ARG A 236 -0.37 5.84 5.91
N ALA A 237 -0.92 5.07 4.98
CA ALA A 237 -0.81 5.35 3.54
C ALA A 237 -1.45 6.70 3.19
N SER A 238 -2.64 6.99 3.72
CA SER A 238 -3.34 8.26 3.48
C SER A 238 -2.54 9.45 4.00
N GLU A 239 -2.07 9.38 5.25
CA GLU A 239 -1.23 10.43 5.87
C GLU A 239 0.06 10.68 5.05
N LYS A 240 0.75 9.61 4.62
CA LYS A 240 1.96 9.72 3.80
C LYS A 240 1.68 10.25 2.41
N GLY A 241 0.59 9.82 1.78
CA GLY A 241 0.16 10.28 0.46
C GLY A 241 -0.10 11.78 0.46
N GLU A 242 -0.82 12.28 1.46
CA GLU A 242 -1.09 13.72 1.59
C GLU A 242 0.19 14.51 1.87
N SER A 243 1.04 14.03 2.78
CA SER A 243 2.32 14.66 3.10
C SER A 243 3.26 14.73 1.89
N LEU A 244 3.26 13.68 1.06
CA LEU A 244 4.06 13.59 -0.14
C LEU A 244 3.51 14.50 -1.25
N ARG A 245 2.20 14.60 -1.39
CA ARG A 245 1.54 15.54 -2.31
C ARG A 245 1.90 16.99 -1.97
N ARG A 246 1.79 17.39 -0.70
CA ARG A 246 2.18 18.75 -0.26
C ARG A 246 3.64 19.03 -0.56
N LEU A 247 4.55 18.10 -0.21
CA LEU A 247 5.97 18.22 -0.52
C LEU A 247 6.23 18.39 -2.02
N GLY A 248 5.48 17.68 -2.88
CA GLY A 248 5.60 17.76 -4.33
C GLY A 248 5.07 19.07 -4.92
N LEU A 249 4.06 19.70 -4.31
CA LEU A 249 3.57 21.02 -4.69
C LEU A 249 4.53 22.14 -4.25
N ASP A 250 5.07 22.07 -3.04
CA ASP A 250 6.03 23.06 -2.50
C ASP A 250 7.33 23.09 -3.35
N SER A 251 8.01 21.94 -3.45
CA SER A 251 8.16 21.29 -4.75
C SER A 251 8.32 22.16 -6.00
N LEU A 252 7.21 22.18 -6.73
CA LEU A 252 6.99 22.88 -7.98
C LEU A 252 6.99 24.40 -7.80
N GLY A 253 6.42 24.91 -6.72
CA GLY A 253 6.40 26.36 -6.44
C GLY A 253 7.81 26.96 -6.38
N GLU A 254 8.73 26.30 -5.67
CA GLU A 254 10.14 26.74 -5.60
C GLU A 254 10.83 26.75 -6.98
N LEU A 255 10.49 25.82 -7.88
CA LEU A 255 11.06 25.76 -9.22
C LEU A 255 10.52 26.87 -10.13
N GLU A 256 9.22 27.16 -10.02
CA GLU A 256 8.56 28.21 -10.79
C GLU A 256 9.06 29.61 -10.38
N ASP A 257 9.24 29.84 -9.07
CA ASP A 257 9.82 31.08 -8.54
C ASP A 257 11.27 31.30 -9.01
N ASN A 258 12.08 30.25 -9.03
CA ASN A 258 13.46 30.32 -9.53
C ASN A 258 13.52 30.65 -11.02
N PHE A 259 12.60 30.08 -11.81
CA PHE A 259 12.52 30.38 -13.25
C PHE A 259 12.11 31.84 -13.51
N GLN A 260 11.17 32.38 -12.75
CA GLN A 260 10.77 33.78 -12.86
C GLN A 260 11.91 34.74 -12.51
N ARG A 261 12.72 34.41 -11.50
CA ARG A 261 13.90 35.21 -11.12
C ARG A 261 15.02 35.17 -12.15
N ALA A 262 15.18 34.07 -12.88
CA ALA A 262 16.22 33.94 -13.90
C ALA A 262 15.92 34.72 -15.20
N ILE A 263 14.67 35.15 -15.40
CA ILE A 263 14.22 35.91 -16.58
C ILE A 263 14.28 37.43 -16.34
N GLN A 264 14.37 37.87 -15.08
CA GLN A 264 14.51 39.28 -14.68
C GLN A 264 15.97 39.72 -14.64
#